data_AF-A0A497QY32-F1
#
_entry.id   AF-A0A497QY32-F1
#
_cell.length_a   1.000
_cell.length_b   1.000
_cell.length_c   1.000
_cell.angle_alpha   90.00
_cell.angle_beta   90.00
_cell.angle_gamma   90.00
#
_symmetry.space_group_name_H-M   'P 1'
#
loop_
_entity.id
_entity.type
_entity.pdbx_description
1 polymer ?
#
loop_
_entity_poly.entity_id
_entity_poly.type
_entity_poly.pdbx_seq_one_letter_code
_entity_poly.pdbx_strand_id
1 'polypeptide(L)'
;MIANKIQTLENYPDDEIQAEIDKIKRIQNHQSPLETYKQIIGLENSLIIKAKASNFEIALKKKLEVEDTLNIMQFYSEDVKNKFLNGIRKVSQYIAQQDYEKAIQKINKITEELNQLRAFRESNAFLEMERAFITLNDNIQEDAFVDQTIKEHVENMKRALDGENSSNFRELYQKTVDKLAYDRSTVIADAIRETLKEQGYEEIQTSIEEHGRFKVRGFKDNKPLTFWIEPNGDFDFDFPEDALEDDHKCHQEIKTVLKNLKIRLKEKGLQLNVIEITRKFRLKKAVKQVVEDITDQAVEETRSEDGTVTIRTIDKERKVRRTRERRKQIE
;
A
#
# COMPACT_ATOMS: atom_id res chain seq x y z
N MET A 1 33.74 16.16 -58.95
CA MET A 1 33.94 15.28 -57.78
C MET A 1 34.56 16.02 -56.60
N ILE A 2 35.73 16.66 -56.78
CA ILE A 2 36.39 17.48 -55.75
C ILE A 2 35.53 18.68 -55.31
N ALA A 3 34.95 19.44 -56.25
CA ALA A 3 34.09 20.59 -55.94
C ALA A 3 32.87 20.24 -55.06
N ASN A 4 32.18 19.13 -55.36
CA ASN A 4 31.04 18.68 -54.53
C ASN A 4 31.46 18.28 -53.11
N LYS A 5 32.67 17.72 -52.94
CA LYS A 5 33.19 17.35 -51.61
C LYS A 5 33.55 18.59 -50.78
N ILE A 6 34.21 19.58 -51.40
CA ILE A 6 34.51 20.87 -50.76
C ILE A 6 33.22 21.54 -50.29
N GLN A 7 32.19 21.59 -51.14
CA GLN A 7 30.91 22.19 -50.81
C GLN A 7 30.14 21.44 -49.71
N THR A 8 30.37 20.13 -49.56
CA THR A 8 29.80 19.35 -48.45
C THR A 8 30.49 19.68 -47.12
N LEU A 9 31.81 19.89 -47.15
CA LEU A 9 32.62 20.24 -45.97
C LEU A 9 32.43 21.69 -45.51
N GLU A 10 32.11 22.61 -46.41
CA GLU A 10 31.78 24.03 -46.10
C GLU A 10 30.52 24.19 -45.23
N ASN A 11 29.64 23.19 -45.23
CA ASN A 11 28.43 23.21 -44.40
C ASN A 11 28.70 22.72 -42.96
N TYR A 12 29.95 22.36 -42.63
CA TYR A 12 30.33 21.91 -41.29
C TYR A 12 30.76 23.11 -40.43
N PRO A 13 30.09 23.38 -39.29
CA PRO A 13 30.36 24.55 -38.46
C PRO A 13 31.54 24.33 -37.49
N ASP A 14 32.75 24.12 -38.03
CA ASP A 14 34.00 23.97 -37.26
C ASP A 14 35.07 24.92 -37.85
N ASP A 15 35.53 25.89 -37.05
CA ASP A 15 36.45 26.95 -37.47
C ASP A 15 37.83 26.40 -37.93
N GLU A 16 38.30 25.29 -37.36
CA GLU A 16 39.56 24.65 -37.77
C GLU A 16 39.41 23.95 -39.13
N ILE A 17 38.24 23.34 -39.36
CA ILE A 17 37.89 22.70 -40.63
C ILE A 17 37.75 23.76 -41.72
N GLN A 18 37.11 24.89 -41.41
CA GLN A 18 36.93 26.00 -42.35
C GLN A 18 38.28 26.61 -42.75
N ALA A 19 39.22 26.76 -41.81
CA ALA A 19 40.57 27.24 -42.08
C ALA A 19 41.37 26.31 -43.02
N GLU A 20 41.24 24.99 -42.86
CA GLU A 20 41.90 24.03 -43.75
C GLU A 20 41.22 23.92 -45.13
N ILE A 21 39.89 24.05 -45.22
CA ILE A 21 39.18 24.17 -46.51
C ILE A 21 39.66 25.39 -47.29
N ASP A 22 39.79 26.55 -46.62
CA ASP A 22 40.25 27.78 -47.24
C ASP A 22 41.71 27.67 -47.73
N LYS A 23 42.55 26.95 -46.99
CA LYS A 23 43.92 26.64 -47.40
C LYS A 23 43.96 25.74 -48.64
N ILE A 24 43.14 24.68 -48.69
CA ILE A 24 43.01 23.79 -49.84
C ILE A 24 42.55 24.58 -51.08
N LYS A 25 41.55 25.44 -50.95
CA LYS A 25 41.07 26.30 -52.06
C LYS A 25 42.15 27.22 -52.63
N ARG A 26 43.01 27.78 -51.78
CA ARG A 26 44.11 28.67 -52.21
C ARG A 26 45.16 27.93 -53.04
N ILE A 27 45.43 26.67 -52.71
CA ILE A 27 46.50 25.88 -53.35
C ILE A 27 45.99 24.91 -54.43
N GLN A 28 44.67 24.71 -54.55
CA GLN A 28 44.09 23.72 -55.48
C GLN A 28 44.50 23.92 -56.95
N ASN A 29 44.77 25.16 -57.37
CA ASN A 29 45.19 25.51 -58.73
C ASN A 29 46.70 25.30 -58.96
N HIS A 30 47.45 25.01 -57.91
CA HIS A 30 48.91 24.87 -57.90
C HIS A 30 49.37 23.44 -57.55
N GLN A 31 48.42 22.52 -57.31
CA GLN A 31 48.68 21.12 -56.95
C GLN A 31 47.92 20.17 -57.87
N SER A 32 48.37 18.91 -57.91
CA SER A 32 47.69 17.91 -58.73
C SER A 32 46.29 17.60 -58.16
N PRO A 33 45.28 17.33 -59.00
CA PRO A 33 43.94 16.96 -58.53
C PRO A 33 43.93 15.77 -57.56
N LEU A 34 44.89 14.85 -57.68
CA LEU A 34 45.04 13.69 -56.80
C LEU A 34 45.49 14.08 -55.39
N GLU A 35 46.39 15.05 -55.26
CA GLU A 35 46.85 15.55 -53.95
C GLU A 35 45.74 16.33 -53.24
N THR A 36 45.01 17.17 -53.96
CA THR A 36 43.83 17.87 -53.46
C THR A 36 42.77 16.87 -52.96
N TYR A 37 42.55 15.78 -53.71
CA TYR A 37 41.60 14.74 -53.30
C TYR A 37 42.05 13.97 -52.04
N LYS A 38 43.34 13.67 -51.89
CA LYS A 38 43.89 13.03 -50.67
C LYS A 38 43.73 13.92 -49.43
N GLN A 39 43.94 15.23 -49.55
CA GLN A 39 43.76 16.17 -48.44
C GLN A 39 42.29 16.25 -48.00
N ILE A 40 41.36 16.28 -48.95
CA ILE A 40 39.91 16.27 -48.67
C ILE A 40 39.49 14.99 -47.94
N ILE A 41 39.98 13.81 -48.36
CA ILE A 41 39.72 12.54 -47.65
C ILE A 41 40.32 12.57 -46.25
N GLY A 42 41.50 13.16 -46.07
CA GLY A 42 42.11 13.35 -44.74
C GLY A 42 41.24 14.18 -43.80
N LEU A 43 40.64 15.27 -44.30
CA LEU A 43 39.70 16.10 -43.54
C LEU A 43 38.41 15.36 -43.19
N GLU A 44 37.82 14.62 -44.14
CA GLU A 44 36.63 13.77 -43.89
C GLU A 44 36.90 12.75 -42.78
N ASN A 45 38.07 12.08 -42.81
CA ASN A 45 38.46 11.13 -41.77
C ASN A 45 38.66 11.81 -40.40
N SER A 46 39.23 13.01 -40.36
CA SER A 46 39.38 13.80 -39.14
C SER A 46 38.03 14.19 -38.53
N LEU A 47 37.08 14.63 -39.35
CA LEU A 47 35.70 14.93 -38.94
C LEU A 47 34.99 13.69 -38.37
N ILE A 48 35.15 12.54 -39.00
CA ILE A 48 34.59 11.27 -38.50
C ILE A 48 35.18 10.93 -37.13
N ILE A 49 36.48 11.16 -36.92
CA ILE A 49 37.14 10.92 -35.62
C ILE A 49 36.63 11.92 -34.57
N LYS A 50 36.54 13.22 -34.88
CA LYS A 50 35.99 14.25 -33.98
C LYS A 50 34.53 13.95 -33.61
N ALA A 51 33.68 13.59 -34.58
CA ALA A 51 32.27 13.23 -34.33
C ALA A 51 32.14 11.98 -33.46
N LYS A 52 33.00 10.97 -33.67
CA LYS A 52 33.07 9.77 -32.82
C LYS A 52 33.51 10.10 -31.40
N ALA A 53 34.50 10.99 -31.21
CA ALA A 53 34.95 11.45 -29.90
C ALA A 53 33.85 12.23 -29.15
N SER A 54 33.15 13.13 -29.85
CA SER A 54 32.01 13.88 -29.28
C SER A 54 30.86 12.96 -28.88
N ASN A 55 30.49 12.00 -29.73
CA ASN A 55 29.45 11.02 -29.42
C ASN A 55 29.85 10.09 -28.26
N PHE A 56 31.13 9.77 -28.12
CA PHE A 56 31.67 9.04 -26.97
C PHE A 56 31.51 9.84 -25.67
N GLU A 57 31.89 11.13 -25.66
CA GLU A 57 31.73 11.99 -24.48
C GLU A 57 30.26 12.14 -24.07
N ILE A 58 29.36 12.33 -25.04
CA ILE A 58 27.91 12.40 -24.78
C ILE A 58 27.39 11.08 -24.19
N ALA A 59 27.77 9.94 -24.78
CA ALA A 59 27.35 8.63 -24.29
C ALA A 59 27.88 8.34 -22.87
N LEU A 60 29.14 8.73 -22.59
CA LEU A 60 29.76 8.56 -21.28
C LEU A 60 29.07 9.43 -20.23
N LYS A 61 28.86 10.71 -20.52
CA LYS A 61 28.17 11.64 -19.62
C LYS A 61 26.76 11.16 -19.28
N LYS A 62 25.97 10.81 -20.29
CA LYS A 62 24.60 10.33 -20.07
C LYS A 62 24.56 8.99 -19.34
N LYS A 63 25.54 8.11 -19.56
CA LYS A 63 25.65 6.86 -18.78
C LYS A 63 25.86 7.16 -17.30
N LEU A 64 26.77 8.07 -16.96
CA LEU A 64 27.03 8.47 -15.57
C LEU A 64 25.79 9.06 -14.90
N GLU A 65 25.04 9.92 -15.61
CA GLU A 65 23.77 10.49 -15.11
C GLU A 65 22.73 9.40 -14.76
N VAL A 66 22.65 8.33 -15.56
CA VAL A 66 21.77 7.19 -15.28
C VAL A 66 22.29 6.36 -14.09
N GLU A 67 23.60 6.11 -14.00
CA GLU A 67 24.21 5.41 -12.87
C GLU A 67 23.98 6.16 -11.55
N ASP A 68 24.12 7.49 -11.54
CA ASP A 68 23.83 8.32 -10.38
C ASP A 68 22.35 8.25 -9.99
N THR A 69 21.45 8.28 -10.98
CA THR A 69 20.00 8.13 -10.75
C THR A 69 19.67 6.77 -10.11
N LEU A 70 20.30 5.69 -10.59
CA LEU A 70 20.12 4.34 -10.03
C LEU A 70 20.68 4.20 -8.62
N ASN A 71 21.78 4.89 -8.29
CA ASN A 71 22.35 4.87 -6.95
C ASN A 71 21.42 5.53 -5.90
N ILE A 72 20.56 6.46 -6.33
CA ILE A 72 19.55 7.11 -5.47
C ILE A 72 18.27 6.26 -5.33
N MET A 73 18.08 5.27 -6.20
CA MET A 73 16.92 4.35 -6.21
C MET A 73 16.97 3.28 -5.09
N GLN A 74 17.28 3.66 -3.85
CA GLN A 74 17.37 2.73 -2.71
C GLN A 74 16.07 1.94 -2.48
N PHE A 75 14.92 2.53 -2.76
CA PHE A 75 13.58 1.97 -2.48
C PHE A 75 12.95 1.13 -3.60
N TYR A 76 13.68 0.80 -4.68
CA TYR A 76 13.13 -0.02 -5.77
C TYR A 76 13.49 -1.50 -5.59
N SER A 77 12.59 -2.38 -6.07
CA SER A 77 12.79 -3.84 -6.08
C SER A 77 14.11 -4.20 -6.79
N GLU A 78 14.67 -5.33 -6.39
CA GLU A 78 15.92 -5.83 -6.96
C GLU A 78 15.75 -6.19 -8.45
N ASP A 79 14.55 -6.60 -8.87
CA ASP A 79 14.22 -6.86 -10.27
C ASP A 79 14.16 -5.59 -11.12
N VAL A 80 13.57 -4.51 -10.60
CA VAL A 80 13.59 -3.19 -11.26
C VAL A 80 15.01 -2.68 -11.39
N LYS A 81 15.82 -2.78 -10.33
CA LYS A 81 17.25 -2.44 -10.35
C LYS A 81 18.00 -3.27 -11.39
N ASN A 82 17.77 -4.59 -11.43
CA ASN A 82 18.41 -5.51 -12.37
C ASN A 82 18.05 -5.22 -13.83
N LYS A 83 16.80 -4.81 -14.10
CA LYS A 83 16.36 -4.38 -15.44
C LYS A 83 17.20 -3.20 -15.93
N PHE A 84 17.35 -2.16 -15.11
CA PHE A 84 18.12 -0.96 -15.46
C PHE A 84 19.62 -1.23 -15.53
N LEU A 85 20.18 -1.98 -14.59
CA LEU A 85 21.59 -2.40 -14.61
C LEU A 85 21.93 -3.19 -15.88
N ASN A 86 21.05 -4.10 -16.31
CA ASN A 86 21.22 -4.81 -17.58
C ASN A 86 21.14 -3.86 -18.80
N GLY A 87 20.31 -2.80 -18.72
CA GLY A 87 20.30 -1.72 -19.69
C GLY A 87 21.66 -1.01 -19.79
N ILE A 88 22.26 -0.63 -18.66
CA ILE A 88 23.57 0.02 -18.60
C ILE A 88 24.71 -0.89 -19.07
N ARG A 89 24.66 -2.19 -18.76
CA ARG A 89 25.63 -3.16 -19.29
C ARG A 89 25.62 -3.17 -20.82
N LYS A 90 24.44 -3.13 -21.45
CA LYS A 90 24.30 -3.04 -22.91
C LYS A 90 24.83 -1.71 -23.48
N VAL A 91 24.61 -0.60 -22.79
CA VAL A 91 25.21 0.70 -23.16
C VAL A 91 26.74 0.61 -23.15
N SER A 92 27.31 0.02 -22.09
CA SER A 92 28.76 -0.17 -21.98
C SER A 92 29.32 -1.06 -23.09
N GLN A 93 28.58 -2.09 -23.52
CA GLN A 93 28.93 -2.92 -24.67
C GLN A 93 28.93 -2.12 -25.98
N TYR A 94 27.92 -1.28 -26.23
CA TYR A 94 27.86 -0.44 -27.43
C TYR A 94 29.00 0.58 -27.47
N ILE A 95 29.32 1.19 -26.33
CA ILE A 95 30.48 2.11 -26.22
C ILE A 95 31.79 1.35 -26.54
N ALA A 96 31.98 0.16 -25.97
CA ALA A 96 33.17 -0.67 -26.25
C ALA A 96 33.28 -1.09 -27.72
N GLN A 97 32.14 -1.25 -28.41
CA GLN A 97 32.05 -1.55 -29.85
C GLN A 97 32.14 -0.29 -30.74
N GLN A 98 32.28 0.90 -30.15
CA GLN A 98 32.24 2.19 -30.84
C GLN A 98 30.92 2.48 -31.57
N ASP A 99 29.83 1.79 -31.19
CA ASP A 99 28.47 2.00 -31.70
C ASP A 99 27.76 3.05 -30.83
N TYR A 100 28.27 4.29 -30.89
CA TYR A 100 27.81 5.37 -30.02
C TYR A 100 26.37 5.78 -30.28
N GLU A 101 25.87 5.59 -31.50
CA GLU A 101 24.50 5.91 -31.87
C GLU A 101 23.50 4.97 -31.16
N LYS A 102 23.77 3.66 -31.17
CA LYS A 102 22.98 2.71 -30.37
C LYS A 102 23.13 2.93 -28.87
N ALA A 103 24.32 3.30 -28.41
CA ALA A 103 24.53 3.65 -27.00
C ALA A 103 23.62 4.83 -26.59
N ILE A 104 23.62 5.91 -27.37
CA ILE A 104 22.79 7.10 -27.11
C ILE A 104 21.29 6.77 -27.16
N GLN A 105 20.83 6.02 -28.17
CA GLN A 105 19.43 5.59 -28.26
C GLN A 105 19.00 4.77 -27.04
N LYS A 106 19.86 3.83 -26.61
CA LYS A 106 19.57 2.98 -25.45
C LYS A 106 19.54 3.79 -24.15
N ILE A 107 20.45 4.75 -23.98
CA ILE A 107 20.45 5.65 -22.82
C ILE A 107 19.18 6.50 -22.78
N ASN A 108 18.80 7.13 -23.90
CA ASN A 108 17.58 7.96 -23.94
C ASN A 108 16.33 7.15 -23.51
N LYS A 109 16.21 5.90 -23.98
CA LYS A 109 15.12 5.02 -23.57
C LYS A 109 15.14 4.72 -22.07
N ILE A 110 16.32 4.46 -21.50
CA ILE A 110 16.47 4.23 -20.06
C ILE A 110 16.08 5.50 -19.28
N THR A 111 16.55 6.67 -19.70
CA THR A 111 16.22 7.96 -19.08
C THR A 111 14.72 8.22 -19.09
N GLU A 112 14.03 7.93 -20.21
CA GLU A 112 12.59 8.08 -20.32
C GLU A 112 11.83 7.15 -19.37
N GLU A 113 12.21 5.86 -19.31
CA GLU A 113 11.63 4.89 -18.37
C GLU A 113 11.86 5.32 -16.89
N LEU A 114 13.03 5.86 -16.56
CA LEU A 114 13.33 6.40 -15.22
C LEU A 114 12.50 7.63 -14.88
N ASN A 115 12.32 8.55 -15.82
CA ASN A 115 11.50 9.75 -15.62
C ASN A 115 10.02 9.38 -15.43
N GLN A 116 9.51 8.39 -16.15
CA GLN A 116 8.15 7.88 -15.96
C GLN A 116 7.97 7.24 -14.57
N LEU A 117 8.94 6.44 -14.12
CA LEU A 117 8.92 5.85 -12.76
C LEU A 117 8.97 6.92 -11.67
N ARG A 118 9.78 7.97 -11.86
CA ARG A 118 9.86 9.10 -10.94
C ARG A 118 8.54 9.87 -10.89
N ALA A 119 7.98 10.20 -12.05
CA ALA A 119 6.69 10.88 -12.14
C ALA A 119 5.55 10.05 -11.54
N PHE A 120 5.58 8.72 -11.68
CA PHE A 120 4.63 7.83 -11.02
C PHE A 120 4.75 7.90 -9.49
N ARG A 121 5.97 7.82 -8.92
CA ARG A 121 6.16 7.92 -7.47
C ARG A 121 5.82 9.29 -6.89
N GLU A 122 6.11 10.35 -7.62
CA GLU A 122 5.75 11.72 -7.22
C GLU A 122 4.25 12.02 -7.41
N SER A 123 3.48 11.08 -7.99
CA SER A 123 2.04 11.25 -8.16
C SER A 123 1.29 11.11 -6.82
N ASN A 124 0.25 11.94 -6.64
CA ASN A 124 -0.64 11.84 -5.48
C ASN A 124 -1.28 10.45 -5.36
N ALA A 125 -1.58 9.80 -6.50
CA ALA A 125 -2.15 8.46 -6.52
C ALA A 125 -1.20 7.42 -5.91
N PHE A 126 0.10 7.51 -6.19
CA PHE A 126 1.10 6.63 -5.57
C PHE A 126 1.19 6.86 -4.07
N LEU A 127 1.27 8.11 -3.62
CA LEU A 127 1.33 8.45 -2.19
C LEU A 127 0.10 7.96 -1.42
N GLU A 128 -1.09 8.03 -2.03
CA GLU A 128 -2.32 7.47 -1.46
C GLU A 128 -2.27 5.94 -1.36
N MET A 129 -1.79 5.25 -2.41
CA MET A 129 -1.61 3.79 -2.39
C MET A 129 -0.57 3.36 -1.36
N GLU A 130 0.54 4.07 -1.23
CA GLU A 130 1.60 3.80 -0.26
C GLU A 130 1.08 3.97 1.19
N ARG A 131 0.35 5.05 1.47
CA ARG A 131 -0.30 5.23 2.79
C ARG A 131 -1.32 4.15 3.11
N ALA A 132 -2.15 3.77 2.13
CA ALA A 132 -3.13 2.70 2.29
C ALA A 132 -2.42 1.35 2.57
N PHE A 133 -1.34 1.06 1.85
CA PHE A 133 -0.51 -0.12 2.08
C PHE A 133 0.10 -0.16 3.48
N ILE A 134 0.73 0.94 3.93
CA ILE A 134 1.34 1.03 5.27
C ILE A 134 0.28 0.76 6.34
N THR A 135 -0.87 1.45 6.26
CA THR A 135 -1.96 1.30 7.22
C THR A 135 -2.46 -0.15 7.29
N LEU A 136 -2.65 -0.78 6.13
CA LEU A 136 -3.08 -2.17 6.06
C LEU A 136 -2.03 -3.13 6.61
N ASN A 137 -0.76 -2.92 6.27
CA ASN A 137 0.34 -3.77 6.72
C ASN A 137 0.55 -3.68 8.24
N ASP A 138 0.39 -2.49 8.83
CA ASP A 138 0.44 -2.31 10.28
C ASP A 138 -0.71 -3.08 10.96
N ASN A 139 -1.94 -2.97 10.44
CA ASN A 139 -3.08 -3.74 10.95
C ASN A 139 -2.86 -5.26 10.86
N ILE A 140 -2.26 -5.75 9.75
CA ILE A 140 -1.93 -7.16 9.54
C ILE A 140 -0.87 -7.64 10.56
N GLN A 141 0.11 -6.81 10.91
CA GLN A 141 1.13 -7.19 11.90
C GLN A 141 0.56 -7.31 13.32
N GLU A 142 -0.50 -6.55 13.62
CA GLU A 142 -1.21 -6.62 14.90
C GLU A 142 -2.20 -7.80 14.97
N ASP A 143 -2.70 -8.29 13.83
CA ASP A 143 -3.65 -9.40 13.77
C ASP A 143 -2.95 -10.79 13.80
N ALA A 144 -3.15 -11.54 14.89
CA ALA A 144 -2.48 -12.83 15.14
C ALA A 144 -2.91 -14.02 14.23
N PHE A 145 -3.92 -13.82 13.37
CA PHE A 145 -4.60 -14.88 12.62
C PHE A 145 -4.43 -14.74 11.09
N VAL A 146 -3.47 -13.93 10.65
CA VAL A 146 -3.14 -13.72 9.23
C VAL A 146 -2.65 -15.00 8.56
N ASP A 147 -3.37 -15.45 7.53
CA ASP A 147 -3.04 -16.63 6.75
C ASP A 147 -2.01 -16.37 5.63
N GLN A 148 -1.59 -17.44 4.94
CA GLN A 148 -0.61 -17.36 3.85
C GLN A 148 -1.13 -16.56 2.64
N THR A 149 -2.44 -16.57 2.40
CA THR A 149 -3.09 -15.86 1.28
C THR A 149 -2.94 -14.35 1.44
N ILE A 150 -3.17 -13.84 2.66
CA ILE A 150 -3.00 -12.41 2.96
C ILE A 150 -1.53 -12.00 2.78
N LYS A 151 -0.57 -12.83 3.21
CA LYS A 151 0.87 -12.57 3.00
C LYS A 151 1.21 -12.48 1.51
N GLU A 152 0.66 -13.36 0.68
CA GLU A 152 0.86 -13.33 -0.77
C GLU A 152 0.25 -12.08 -1.40
N HIS A 153 -0.95 -11.65 -0.97
CA HIS A 153 -1.52 -10.39 -1.45
C HIS A 153 -0.67 -9.17 -1.07
N VAL A 154 -0.14 -9.12 0.16
CA VAL A 154 0.75 -8.05 0.62
C VAL A 154 2.03 -7.97 -0.22
N GLU A 155 2.67 -9.10 -0.52
CA GLU A 155 3.84 -9.14 -1.39
C GLU A 155 3.51 -8.69 -2.83
N ASN A 156 2.36 -9.09 -3.37
CA ASN A 156 1.91 -8.62 -4.69
C ASN A 156 1.61 -7.11 -4.70
N MET A 157 1.09 -6.55 -3.60
CA MET A 157 0.90 -5.10 -3.46
C MET A 157 2.23 -4.35 -3.39
N LYS A 158 3.25 -4.89 -2.70
CA LYS A 158 4.62 -4.32 -2.73
C LYS A 158 5.18 -4.27 -4.14
N ARG A 159 5.10 -5.37 -4.89
CA ARG A 159 5.54 -5.41 -6.31
C ARG A 159 4.79 -4.41 -7.19
N ALA A 160 3.48 -4.22 -6.95
CA ALA A 160 2.68 -3.22 -7.66
C ALA A 160 3.14 -1.78 -7.35
N LEU A 161 3.48 -1.48 -6.10
CA LEU A 161 4.09 -0.19 -5.71
C LEU A 161 5.49 0.00 -6.31
N ASP A 162 6.25 -1.08 -6.49
CA ASP A 162 7.57 -1.03 -7.11
C ASP A 162 7.54 -0.78 -8.63
N GLY A 163 6.35 -0.71 -9.23
CA GLY A 163 6.16 -0.36 -10.64
C GLY A 163 6.18 -1.55 -11.59
N GLU A 164 6.11 -2.79 -11.07
CA GLU A 164 6.06 -4.00 -11.90
C GLU A 164 4.67 -4.23 -12.52
N ASN A 165 3.58 -3.73 -11.88
CA ASN A 165 2.20 -3.72 -12.40
C ASN A 165 1.26 -2.85 -11.55
N SER A 166 1.25 -1.53 -11.79
CA SER A 166 0.44 -0.58 -11.00
C SER A 166 -1.07 -0.72 -11.18
N SER A 167 -1.54 -1.39 -12.24
CA SER A 167 -2.97 -1.52 -12.57
C SER A 167 -3.77 -2.34 -11.57
N ASN A 168 -3.12 -3.17 -10.75
CA ASN A 168 -3.82 -4.16 -9.91
C ASN A 168 -3.79 -3.83 -8.41
N PHE A 169 -3.12 -2.75 -7.98
CA PHE A 169 -2.99 -2.44 -6.54
C PHE A 169 -4.34 -2.29 -5.85
N ARG A 170 -5.26 -1.51 -6.43
CA ARG A 170 -6.57 -1.24 -5.82
C ARG A 170 -7.44 -2.49 -5.69
N GLU A 171 -7.39 -3.36 -6.70
CA GLU A 171 -8.11 -4.63 -6.69
C GLU A 171 -7.51 -5.59 -5.64
N LEU A 172 -6.17 -5.69 -5.59
CA LEU A 172 -5.47 -6.49 -4.59
C LEU A 172 -5.71 -5.99 -3.17
N TYR A 173 -5.69 -4.67 -2.97
CA TYR A 173 -6.00 -4.03 -1.71
C TYR A 173 -7.41 -4.41 -1.24
N GLN A 174 -8.42 -4.24 -2.11
CA GLN A 174 -9.80 -4.59 -1.76
C GLN A 174 -9.94 -6.09 -1.43
N LYS A 175 -9.36 -6.98 -2.24
CA LYS A 175 -9.36 -8.43 -1.96
C LYS A 175 -8.70 -8.78 -0.63
N THR A 176 -7.65 -8.05 -0.24
CA THR A 176 -6.95 -8.27 1.03
C THR A 176 -7.81 -7.83 2.21
N VAL A 177 -8.43 -6.65 2.11
CA VAL A 177 -9.36 -6.14 3.12
C VAL A 177 -10.54 -7.08 3.31
N ASP A 178 -11.16 -7.53 2.21
CA ASP A 178 -12.32 -8.43 2.24
C ASP A 178 -11.97 -9.79 2.85
N LYS A 179 -10.78 -10.32 2.56
CA LYS A 179 -10.28 -11.58 3.13
C LYS A 179 -9.98 -11.46 4.62
N LEU A 180 -9.31 -10.38 5.05
CA LEU A 180 -9.07 -10.10 6.47
C LEU A 180 -10.38 -9.99 7.26
N ALA A 181 -11.35 -9.27 6.69
CA ALA A 181 -12.71 -9.16 7.20
C ALA A 181 -13.34 -10.55 7.41
N TYR A 182 -13.35 -11.38 6.36
CA TYR A 182 -13.89 -12.73 6.42
C TYR A 182 -13.21 -13.63 7.47
N ASP A 183 -11.88 -13.61 7.53
CA ASP A 183 -11.12 -14.41 8.49
C ASP A 183 -11.41 -13.97 9.92
N ARG A 184 -11.46 -12.65 10.17
CA ARG A 184 -11.86 -12.10 11.47
C ARG A 184 -13.27 -12.54 11.85
N SER A 185 -14.26 -12.44 10.96
CA SER A 185 -15.63 -12.89 11.25
C SER A 185 -15.71 -14.39 11.54
N THR A 186 -14.87 -15.20 10.89
CA THR A 186 -14.78 -16.64 11.15
C THR A 186 -14.23 -16.92 12.56
N VAL A 187 -13.15 -16.25 12.96
CA VAL A 187 -12.56 -16.37 14.31
C VAL A 187 -13.57 -15.95 15.39
N ILE A 188 -14.34 -14.90 15.14
CA ILE A 188 -15.41 -14.43 16.05
C ILE A 188 -16.53 -15.47 16.12
N ALA A 189 -16.97 -16.03 14.99
CA ALA A 189 -17.99 -17.07 14.95
C ALA A 189 -17.57 -18.30 15.76
N ASP A 190 -16.31 -18.70 15.64
CA ASP A 190 -15.72 -19.79 16.44
C ASP A 190 -15.76 -19.48 17.93
N ALA A 191 -15.31 -18.29 18.33
CA ALA A 191 -15.35 -17.88 19.73
C ALA A 191 -16.78 -17.87 20.29
N ILE A 192 -17.78 -17.44 19.51
CA ILE A 192 -19.19 -17.46 19.90
C ILE A 192 -19.70 -18.90 20.05
N ARG A 193 -19.44 -19.77 19.07
CA ARG A 193 -19.82 -21.19 19.13
C ARG A 193 -19.27 -21.87 20.38
N GLU A 194 -17.98 -21.68 20.63
CA GLU A 194 -17.32 -22.27 21.79
C GLU A 194 -17.90 -21.72 23.11
N THR A 195 -18.17 -20.42 23.17
CA THR A 195 -18.79 -19.77 24.35
C THR A 195 -20.20 -20.32 24.61
N LEU A 196 -21.04 -20.40 23.57
CA LEU A 196 -22.39 -20.94 23.68
C LEU A 196 -22.36 -22.39 24.20
N LYS A 197 -21.47 -23.22 23.67
CA LYS A 197 -21.33 -24.63 24.09
C LYS A 197 -20.98 -24.77 25.57
N GLU A 198 -20.07 -23.94 26.08
CA GLU A 198 -19.72 -23.94 27.52
C GLU A 198 -20.84 -23.41 28.41
N GLN A 199 -21.71 -22.54 27.90
CA GLN A 199 -22.86 -22.03 28.63
C GLN A 199 -24.06 -23.00 28.61
N GLY A 200 -23.90 -24.19 28.01
CA GLY A 200 -24.93 -25.21 27.94
C GLY A 200 -25.96 -24.97 26.84
N TYR A 201 -25.63 -24.16 25.82
CA TYR A 201 -26.45 -24.09 24.61
C TYR A 201 -26.18 -25.31 23.74
N GLU A 202 -27.26 -25.87 23.20
CA GLU A 202 -27.31 -27.01 22.29
C GLU A 202 -27.73 -26.56 20.89
N GLU A 203 -27.72 -27.48 19.93
CA GLU A 203 -28.13 -27.25 18.53
C GLU A 203 -27.46 -26.00 17.89
N ILE A 204 -26.17 -25.81 18.17
CA ILE A 204 -25.44 -24.62 17.70
C ILE A 204 -25.25 -24.69 16.18
N GLN A 205 -25.91 -23.77 15.48
CA GLN A 205 -25.85 -23.61 14.04
C GLN A 205 -24.98 -22.41 13.66
N THR A 206 -24.23 -22.54 12.56
CA THR A 206 -23.50 -21.43 11.96
C THR A 206 -23.79 -21.37 10.47
N SER A 207 -24.18 -20.21 9.99
CA SER A 207 -24.48 -19.96 8.58
C SER A 207 -23.87 -18.64 8.13
N ILE A 208 -23.64 -18.52 6.82
CA ILE A 208 -23.25 -17.26 6.18
C ILE A 208 -24.47 -16.80 5.40
N GLU A 209 -24.90 -15.57 5.66
CA GLU A 209 -26.10 -14.96 5.08
C GLU A 209 -25.71 -13.99 3.96
N GLU A 210 -26.70 -13.40 3.29
CA GLU A 210 -26.43 -12.44 2.21
C GLU A 210 -25.50 -11.31 2.68
N HIS A 211 -24.61 -10.85 1.78
CA HIS A 211 -23.58 -9.83 2.06
C HIS A 211 -22.42 -10.31 2.97
N GLY A 212 -22.25 -11.63 3.15
CA GLY A 212 -21.10 -12.19 3.87
C GLY A 212 -21.20 -12.10 5.40
N ARG A 213 -22.40 -11.79 5.91
CA ARG A 213 -22.70 -11.73 7.34
C ARG A 213 -22.76 -13.13 7.93
N PHE A 214 -21.99 -13.41 8.98
CA PHE A 214 -22.08 -14.68 9.68
C PHE A 214 -23.23 -14.65 10.68
N LYS A 215 -23.84 -15.80 10.92
CA LYS A 215 -24.85 -16.00 11.95
C LYS A 215 -24.50 -17.21 12.77
N VAL A 216 -24.50 -17.07 14.09
CA VAL A 216 -24.33 -18.16 15.04
C VAL A 216 -25.55 -18.22 15.93
N ARG A 217 -26.27 -19.35 15.96
CA ARG A 217 -27.47 -19.53 16.77
C ARG A 217 -27.32 -20.77 17.64
N GLY A 218 -27.57 -20.67 18.93
CA GLY A 218 -27.68 -21.81 19.84
C GLY A 218 -28.99 -21.77 20.63
N PHE A 219 -29.40 -22.91 21.18
CA PHE A 219 -30.63 -23.04 21.96
C PHE A 219 -30.34 -23.52 23.38
N LYS A 220 -30.98 -22.91 24.37
CA LYS A 220 -30.94 -23.36 25.76
C LYS A 220 -32.37 -23.32 26.29
N ASP A 221 -32.88 -24.44 26.80
CA ASP A 221 -34.27 -24.57 27.26
C ASP A 221 -35.31 -24.15 26.19
N ASN A 222 -35.08 -24.53 24.92
CA ASN A 222 -35.86 -24.13 23.73
C ASN A 222 -35.83 -22.63 23.41
N LYS A 223 -34.92 -21.86 23.99
CA LYS A 223 -34.79 -20.42 23.75
C LYS A 223 -33.55 -20.11 22.92
N PRO A 224 -33.70 -19.44 21.76
CA PRO A 224 -32.57 -19.14 20.88
C PRO A 224 -31.78 -17.94 21.39
N LEU A 225 -30.46 -18.05 21.36
CA LEU A 225 -29.55 -16.91 21.36
C LEU A 225 -28.86 -16.85 19.99
N THR A 226 -29.06 -15.75 19.27
CA THR A 226 -28.56 -15.58 17.90
C THR A 226 -27.56 -14.44 17.87
N PHE A 227 -26.37 -14.67 17.34
CA PHE A 227 -25.37 -13.66 17.02
C PHE A 227 -25.30 -13.45 15.52
N TRP A 228 -25.09 -12.21 15.11
CA TRP A 228 -24.89 -11.80 13.74
C TRP A 228 -23.58 -11.03 13.63
N ILE A 229 -22.64 -11.48 12.81
CA ILE A 229 -21.29 -10.93 12.72
C ILE A 229 -21.14 -10.31 11.34
N GLU A 230 -20.90 -9.01 11.31
CA GLU A 230 -20.62 -8.24 10.12
C GLU A 230 -19.21 -8.57 9.58
N PRO A 231 -18.96 -8.36 8.28
CA PRO A 231 -17.65 -8.59 7.67
C PRO A 231 -16.51 -7.80 8.35
N ASN A 232 -16.78 -6.61 8.89
CA ASN A 232 -15.76 -5.82 9.59
C ASN A 232 -15.41 -6.36 11.00
N GLY A 233 -16.07 -7.43 11.44
CA GLY A 233 -15.90 -8.03 12.76
C GLY A 233 -16.78 -7.43 13.85
N ASP A 234 -17.58 -6.41 13.54
CA ASP A 234 -18.64 -5.99 14.45
C ASP A 234 -19.70 -7.09 14.53
N PHE A 235 -20.38 -7.20 15.65
CA PHE A 235 -21.46 -8.16 15.75
C PHE A 235 -22.60 -7.68 16.64
N ASP A 236 -23.76 -8.23 16.36
CA ASP A 236 -25.02 -8.01 17.05
C ASP A 236 -25.50 -9.32 17.64
N PHE A 237 -26.45 -9.27 18.57
CA PHE A 237 -27.12 -10.47 19.03
C PHE A 237 -28.58 -10.21 19.37
N ASP A 238 -29.39 -11.25 19.25
CA ASP A 238 -30.80 -11.28 19.56
C ASP A 238 -31.08 -12.41 20.56
N PHE A 239 -31.77 -12.04 21.63
CA PHE A 239 -32.28 -12.94 22.66
C PHE A 239 -33.73 -12.55 22.95
N PRO A 240 -34.72 -13.40 22.63
CA PRO A 240 -36.13 -13.01 22.70
C PRO A 240 -36.54 -12.49 24.09
N GLU A 241 -37.38 -11.44 24.13
CA GLU A 241 -37.85 -10.83 25.39
C GLU A 241 -38.67 -11.82 26.25
N ASP A 242 -39.26 -12.85 25.65
CA ASP A 242 -39.97 -13.94 26.33
C ASP A 242 -39.07 -15.15 26.66
N ALA A 243 -37.76 -15.05 26.44
CA ALA A 243 -36.84 -16.18 26.61
C ALA A 243 -36.71 -16.61 28.07
N LEU A 244 -36.81 -15.67 29.01
CA LEU A 244 -36.78 -15.97 30.44
C LEU A 244 -37.92 -15.19 31.09
N GLU A 245 -38.69 -15.84 31.98
CA GLU A 245 -39.86 -15.26 32.68
C GLU A 245 -39.54 -14.00 33.52
N ASP A 246 -38.26 -13.63 33.65
CA ASP A 246 -37.72 -12.55 34.46
C ASP A 246 -36.59 -11.81 33.71
N ASP A 247 -36.78 -10.51 33.47
CA ASP A 247 -35.79 -9.59 32.88
C ASP A 247 -34.43 -9.66 33.59
N HIS A 248 -34.41 -9.89 34.89
CA HIS A 248 -33.16 -10.01 35.64
C HIS A 248 -32.36 -11.23 35.21
N LYS A 249 -33.02 -12.38 35.02
CA LYS A 249 -32.37 -13.62 34.56
C LYS A 249 -31.85 -13.47 33.13
N CYS A 250 -32.63 -12.83 32.26
CA CYS A 250 -32.22 -12.48 30.89
C CYS A 250 -30.91 -11.67 30.89
N HIS A 251 -30.83 -10.61 31.70
CA HIS A 251 -29.62 -9.81 31.79
C HIS A 251 -28.41 -10.58 32.34
N GLN A 252 -28.59 -11.49 33.30
CA GLN A 252 -27.49 -12.27 33.86
C GLN A 252 -26.93 -13.29 32.86
N GLU A 253 -27.80 -13.95 32.08
CA GLU A 253 -27.38 -14.92 31.07
C GLU A 253 -26.53 -14.23 29.99
N ILE A 254 -27.05 -13.15 29.40
CA ILE A 254 -26.35 -12.37 28.37
C ILE A 254 -25.02 -11.84 28.91
N LYS A 255 -25.02 -11.32 30.15
CA LYS A 255 -23.80 -10.83 30.79
C LYS A 255 -22.74 -11.92 30.89
N THR A 256 -23.13 -13.13 31.27
CA THR A 256 -22.21 -14.27 31.42
C THR A 256 -21.64 -14.68 30.07
N VAL A 257 -22.50 -14.80 29.05
CA VAL A 257 -22.08 -15.08 27.67
C VAL A 257 -21.09 -14.02 27.16
N LEU A 258 -21.40 -12.73 27.31
CA LEU A 258 -20.52 -11.65 26.84
C LEU A 258 -19.18 -11.59 27.59
N LYS A 259 -19.16 -11.90 28.90
CA LYS A 259 -17.91 -11.99 29.67
C LYS A 259 -17.01 -13.12 29.17
N ASN A 260 -17.57 -14.31 28.95
CA ASN A 260 -16.82 -15.46 28.48
C ASN A 260 -16.37 -15.26 27.02
N LEU A 261 -17.22 -14.68 26.19
CA LEU A 261 -16.86 -14.30 24.83
C LEU A 261 -15.71 -13.29 24.79
N LYS A 262 -15.70 -12.29 25.68
CA LYS A 262 -14.58 -11.33 25.80
C LYS A 262 -13.26 -12.04 26.09
N ILE A 263 -13.27 -13.02 27.00
CA ILE A 263 -12.08 -13.79 27.35
C ILE A 263 -11.58 -14.57 26.12
N ARG A 264 -12.47 -15.29 25.43
CA ARG A 264 -12.11 -16.06 24.24
C ARG A 264 -11.61 -15.20 23.09
N LEU A 265 -12.26 -14.08 22.83
CA LEU A 265 -11.80 -13.15 21.79
C LEU A 265 -10.40 -12.65 22.12
N LYS A 266 -10.14 -12.30 23.39
CA LYS A 266 -8.80 -11.89 23.84
C LYS A 266 -7.75 -13.00 23.65
N GLU A 267 -8.08 -14.26 23.94
CA GLU A 267 -7.21 -15.41 23.70
C GLU A 267 -6.91 -15.61 22.20
N LYS A 268 -7.86 -15.25 21.33
CA LYS A 268 -7.70 -15.26 19.87
C LYS A 268 -7.13 -13.93 19.31
N GLY A 269 -6.64 -13.03 20.17
CA GLY A 269 -6.02 -11.76 19.78
C GLY A 269 -7.00 -10.66 19.35
N LEU A 270 -8.30 -10.85 19.57
CA LEU A 270 -9.36 -9.91 19.21
C LEU A 270 -9.89 -9.15 20.44
N GLN A 271 -10.44 -7.95 20.22
CA GLN A 271 -11.10 -7.17 21.26
C GLN A 271 -12.61 -7.09 21.01
N LEU A 272 -13.39 -7.19 22.09
CA LEU A 272 -14.84 -7.04 22.05
C LEU A 272 -15.23 -5.57 22.23
N ASN A 273 -15.95 -4.98 21.26
CA ASN A 273 -16.55 -3.65 21.41
C ASN A 273 -17.92 -3.71 22.12
N VAL A 274 -17.88 -3.78 23.45
CA VAL A 274 -19.06 -3.98 24.32
C VAL A 274 -20.05 -2.80 24.28
N ILE A 275 -19.59 -1.58 23.99
CA ILE A 275 -20.41 -0.36 24.05
C ILE A 275 -21.46 -0.36 22.93
N GLU A 276 -21.09 -0.81 21.75
CA GLU A 276 -21.97 -0.82 20.59
C GLU A 276 -23.05 -1.89 20.71
N ILE A 277 -22.64 -3.08 21.15
CA ILE A 277 -23.51 -4.23 21.44
C ILE A 277 -24.59 -3.86 22.46
N THR A 278 -24.21 -3.19 23.54
CA THR A 278 -25.15 -2.87 24.62
C THR A 278 -26.10 -1.72 24.30
N ARG A 279 -25.78 -0.82 23.36
CA ARG A 279 -26.70 0.25 22.89
C ARG A 279 -27.88 -0.28 22.09
N LYS A 280 -27.70 -1.39 21.36
CA LYS A 280 -28.77 -2.02 20.56
C LYS A 280 -29.80 -2.76 21.40
N PHE A 281 -29.41 -3.19 22.59
CA PHE A 281 -30.33 -3.73 23.56
C PHE A 281 -31.19 -2.59 24.13
N ARG A 282 -32.50 -2.79 24.22
CA ARG A 282 -33.44 -1.86 24.88
C ARG A 282 -33.22 -1.75 26.41
N LEU A 283 -32.00 -1.98 26.93
CA LEU A 283 -31.60 -1.90 28.34
C LEU A 283 -31.51 -0.45 28.84
N LYS A 284 -32.48 0.42 28.58
CA LYS A 284 -32.39 1.86 28.90
C LYS A 284 -32.03 2.18 30.36
N LYS A 285 -32.15 1.22 31.29
CA LYS A 285 -31.68 1.31 32.68
C LYS A 285 -30.49 0.41 33.06
N ALA A 286 -30.13 -0.61 32.27
CA ALA A 286 -29.10 -1.60 32.63
C ALA A 286 -27.84 -1.55 31.75
N VAL A 287 -27.83 -0.81 30.62
CA VAL A 287 -26.65 -0.73 29.73
C VAL A 287 -25.39 -0.33 30.50
N LYS A 288 -25.48 0.76 31.28
CA LYS A 288 -24.33 1.29 32.01
C LYS A 288 -23.70 0.25 32.93
N GLN A 289 -24.52 -0.46 33.70
CA GLN A 289 -24.06 -1.49 34.63
C GLN A 289 -23.43 -2.68 33.89
N VAL A 290 -24.06 -3.13 32.79
CA VAL A 290 -23.55 -4.23 31.96
C VAL A 290 -22.20 -3.85 31.33
N VAL A 291 -22.06 -2.63 30.81
CA VAL A 291 -20.79 -2.14 30.24
C VAL A 291 -19.72 -1.99 31.32
N GLU A 292 -20.02 -1.39 32.47
CA GLU A 292 -19.06 -1.25 33.58
C GLU A 292 -18.56 -2.62 34.08
N ASP A 293 -19.46 -3.61 34.14
CA ASP A 293 -19.14 -4.95 34.64
C ASP A 293 -18.38 -5.84 33.64
N ILE A 294 -18.46 -5.54 32.33
CA ILE A 294 -17.74 -6.29 31.28
C ILE A 294 -16.43 -5.60 30.92
N THR A 295 -16.38 -4.26 30.87
CA THR A 295 -15.20 -3.50 30.41
C THR A 295 -14.16 -3.27 31.50
N ASP A 296 -14.52 -3.47 32.78
CA ASP A 296 -13.74 -3.03 33.95
C ASP A 296 -13.40 -1.53 33.94
N GLN A 297 -14.01 -0.75 33.05
CA GLN A 297 -13.90 0.70 32.95
C GLN A 297 -15.14 1.34 33.57
N ALA A 298 -14.98 2.56 34.08
CA ALA A 298 -16.12 3.34 34.50
C ALA A 298 -16.86 3.86 33.26
N VAL A 299 -18.16 4.12 33.36
CA VAL A 299 -18.95 4.59 32.22
C VAL A 299 -19.66 5.89 32.58
N GLU A 300 -19.66 6.83 31.64
CA GLU A 300 -20.43 8.07 31.70
C GLU A 300 -21.61 7.96 30.74
N GLU A 301 -22.81 8.24 31.24
CA GLU A 301 -24.04 8.28 30.46
C GLU A 301 -24.44 9.75 30.31
N THR A 302 -24.59 10.21 29.07
CA THR A 302 -25.09 11.55 28.75
C THR A 302 -26.40 11.40 28.00
N ARG A 303 -27.48 11.98 28.52
CA ARG A 303 -28.75 12.07 27.80
C ARG A 303 -28.86 13.44 27.14
N SER A 304 -29.06 13.45 25.84
CA SER A 304 -29.45 14.66 25.11
C SER A 304 -30.95 14.93 25.25
N GLU A 305 -31.34 16.17 24.95
CA GLU A 305 -32.73 16.65 25.10
C GLU A 305 -33.73 15.92 24.19
N ASP A 306 -33.26 15.33 23.09
CA ASP A 306 -34.01 14.46 22.18
C ASP A 306 -34.20 13.02 22.70
N GLY A 307 -33.68 12.71 23.89
CA GLY A 307 -33.77 11.38 24.50
C GLY A 307 -32.69 10.39 24.03
N THR A 308 -31.73 10.82 23.20
CA THR A 308 -30.60 9.99 22.79
C THR A 308 -29.64 9.77 23.97
N VAL A 309 -29.29 8.51 24.23
CA VAL A 309 -28.38 8.12 25.31
C VAL A 309 -26.99 7.86 24.73
N THR A 310 -26.02 8.71 25.08
CA THR A 310 -24.61 8.52 24.71
C THR A 310 -23.86 7.90 25.87
N ILE A 311 -23.13 6.82 25.58
CA ILE A 311 -22.38 6.05 26.58
C ILE A 311 -20.91 6.06 26.21
N ARG A 312 -20.04 6.51 27.12
CA ARG A 312 -18.59 6.54 26.93
C ARG A 312 -17.90 5.86 28.10
N THR A 313 -16.89 5.05 27.83
CA THR A 313 -16.01 4.55 28.89
C THR A 313 -15.05 5.65 29.33
N ILE A 314 -14.76 5.68 30.61
CA ILE A 314 -13.85 6.59 31.28
C ILE A 314 -12.99 5.79 32.26
N ASP A 315 -11.82 6.34 32.56
CA ASP A 315 -10.96 5.78 33.59
C ASP A 315 -11.65 5.84 34.97
N LYS A 316 -11.57 4.73 35.74
CA LYS A 316 -12.18 4.60 37.07
C LYS A 316 -11.63 5.65 38.04
N GLU A 317 -10.34 5.93 38.00
CA GLU A 317 -9.72 6.97 38.85
C GLU A 317 -10.26 8.37 38.50
N ARG A 318 -10.48 8.62 37.21
CA ARG A 318 -11.03 9.88 36.71
C ARG A 318 -12.49 10.09 37.12
N LYS A 319 -13.31 9.02 37.15
CA LYS A 319 -14.70 9.06 37.67
C LYS A 319 -14.74 9.38 39.18
N VAL A 320 -13.89 8.72 39.96
CA VAL A 320 -13.78 8.95 41.41
C VAL A 320 -13.36 10.38 41.70
N ARG A 321 -12.35 10.91 40.99
CA ARG A 321 -11.89 12.30 41.13
C ARG A 321 -12.99 13.32 40.82
N ARG A 322 -13.70 13.17 39.70
CA ARG A 322 -14.82 14.06 39.32
C ARG A 322 -15.96 14.04 40.34
N THR A 323 -16.29 12.86 40.87
CA THR A 323 -17.37 12.73 41.87
C THR A 323 -16.97 13.37 43.19
N ARG A 324 -15.69 13.26 43.56
CA ARG A 324 -15.11 13.92 44.75
C ARG A 324 -15.05 15.43 44.59
N GLU A 325 -14.69 15.93 43.41
CA GLU A 325 -14.71 17.37 43.10
C GLU A 325 -16.13 17.95 43.07
N ARG A 326 -17.12 17.23 42.51
CA ARG A 326 -18.53 17.64 42.54
C ARG A 326 -19.10 17.72 43.95
N ARG A 327 -18.77 16.76 44.83
CA ARG A 327 -19.22 16.81 46.23
C ARG A 327 -18.67 18.03 46.98
N LYS A 328 -17.41 18.39 46.72
CA LYS A 328 -16.77 19.62 47.27
C LYS A 328 -17.35 20.94 46.74
N GLN A 329 -18.14 20.91 45.67
CA GLN A 329 -18.83 22.09 45.13
C GLN A 329 -20.28 22.21 45.61
N ILE A 330 -20.81 21.14 46.22
CA ILE A 330 -22.18 21.05 46.74
C ILE A 330 -22.19 21.23 48.26
N GLU A 331 -21.10 20.88 48.94
CA GLU A 331 -20.74 21.37 50.29
C GLU A 331 -20.18 22.79 50.23
#